data_AF-A0A3R6WVA2-F1
#
_entry.id   AF-A0A3R6WVA2-F1
#
_cell.length_a   1.000
_cell.length_b   1.000
_cell.length_c   1.000
_cell.angle_alpha   90.00
_cell.angle_beta   90.00
_cell.angle_gamma   90.00
#
_symmetry.space_group_name_H-M   'P 1'
#
loop_
_entity.id
_entity.type
_entity.pdbx_description
1 polymer ?
#
loop_
_entity_poly.entity_id
_entity_poly.type
_entity_poly.pdbx_seq_one_letter_code
_entity_poly.pdbx_strand_id
1 'polypeptide(L)'
;MRHGIHVKYLAALLLCAGCGLIILSFDVAAISIRRNHVVDCITASFESRRTNESILCNDSGKPRLAYMLYATDARTVCNAVIMAHNIRKLGTPPSIPIVTLVVDDVPAAIVQRLTDAGIVAIPVAHWKQAGVPSNAEWVSSLTKLRIFEARGYDKVIYLDSDAVIQRNLDHLFYLGDAVLWAPHAYYLPETYMFGSTLLVFSPSSNQTFETIERAMATPPRPDYYDMDVLNDLFRTTCGYLPNHYVVLTYTIVDDATWSFTSKAERILNTYVHHFSPGLGIFKPWNTPRSILDHREASYEPLFYDILAEYWDHEDAMCAWLQAGHG
;
A
#
# COMPACT_ATOMS: atom_id res chain seq x y z
N MET A 1 -15.47 43.31 -23.81
CA MET A 1 -16.75 43.50 -23.11
C MET A 1 -16.52 43.29 -21.63
N ARG A 2 -16.79 44.33 -20.84
CA ARG A 2 -16.62 44.38 -19.38
C ARG A 2 -17.66 43.52 -18.70
N HIS A 3 -17.30 42.76 -17.67
CA HIS A 3 -18.21 42.42 -16.57
C HIS A 3 -17.44 42.53 -15.25
N GLY A 4 -17.69 43.62 -14.54
CA GLY A 4 -17.20 43.84 -13.18
C GLY A 4 -18.22 43.32 -12.18
N ILE A 5 -17.72 42.81 -11.05
CA ILE A 5 -18.53 42.59 -9.85
C ILE A 5 -17.82 43.35 -8.72
N HIS A 6 -18.41 44.48 -8.33
CA HIS A 6 -18.03 45.24 -7.15
C HIS A 6 -18.83 44.71 -5.96
N VAL A 7 -18.16 44.16 -4.96
CA VAL A 7 -18.73 43.95 -3.63
C VAL A 7 -18.18 45.05 -2.72
N LYS A 8 -19.05 46.00 -2.34
CA LYS A 8 -18.75 47.06 -1.37
C LYS A 8 -18.99 46.50 0.03
N TYR A 9 -17.94 46.40 0.85
CA TYR A 9 -18.12 46.37 2.31
C TYR A 9 -17.83 47.76 2.87
N LEU A 10 -18.86 48.31 3.52
CA LEU A 10 -18.84 49.57 4.24
C LEU A 10 -18.26 49.28 5.63
N ALA A 11 -17.13 49.90 5.98
CA ALA A 11 -16.70 50.02 7.37
C ALA A 11 -16.47 51.50 7.65
N ALA A 12 -17.41 52.10 8.37
CA ALA A 12 -17.28 53.44 8.90
C ALA A 12 -16.59 53.35 10.26
N LEU A 13 -15.46 54.04 10.42
CA LEU A 13 -15.01 54.52 11.72
C LEU A 13 -14.77 56.03 11.61
N LEU A 14 -15.67 56.78 12.26
CA LEU A 14 -15.42 58.14 12.70
C LEU A 14 -14.43 58.10 13.86
N LEU A 15 -13.42 58.98 13.85
CA LEU A 15 -12.96 59.68 15.05
C LEU A 15 -12.23 60.98 14.67
N CYS A 16 -12.49 61.98 15.51
CA CYS A 16 -12.34 63.42 15.36
C CYS A 16 -10.93 64.01 15.19
N ALA A 17 -10.91 65.10 14.42
CA ALA A 17 -10.35 66.43 14.69
C ALA A 17 -8.87 66.64 15.04
N GLY A 18 -8.20 67.48 14.23
CA GLY A 18 -7.14 68.37 14.69
C GLY A 18 -5.98 68.59 13.72
N CYS A 19 -6.01 69.74 13.02
CA CYS A 19 -4.87 70.50 12.47
C CYS A 19 -3.86 69.83 11.49
N GLY A 20 -3.65 70.51 10.36
CA GLY A 20 -2.34 70.53 9.68
C GLY A 20 -2.31 69.86 8.31
N LEU A 21 -2.48 70.67 7.26
CA LEU A 21 -2.04 70.33 5.91
C LEU A 21 -0.52 70.19 5.90
N ILE A 22 0.00 68.99 5.65
CA ILE A 22 1.30 68.75 5.01
C ILE A 22 1.10 67.62 4.01
N ILE A 23 1.16 67.94 2.72
CA ILE A 23 1.25 66.95 1.64
C ILE A 23 2.72 66.55 1.56
N LEU A 24 3.05 65.38 2.13
CA LEU A 24 4.28 64.66 1.81
C LEU A 24 3.89 63.41 1.04
N SER A 25 4.22 63.42 -0.25
CA SER A 25 4.16 62.27 -1.13
C SER A 25 5.10 61.19 -0.60
N PHE A 26 4.56 60.09 -0.08
CA PHE A 26 5.31 58.86 0.12
C PHE A 26 4.73 57.81 -0.81
N ASP A 27 5.56 57.36 -1.75
CA ASP A 27 5.28 56.19 -2.55
C ASP A 27 5.10 54.99 -1.63
N VAL A 28 3.85 54.55 -1.45
CA VAL A 28 3.57 53.24 -0.85
C VAL A 28 3.86 52.21 -1.93
N ALA A 29 5.11 51.78 -1.99
CA ALA A 29 5.44 50.51 -2.64
C ALA A 29 4.57 49.43 -1.99
N ALA A 30 3.69 48.84 -2.78
CA ALA A 30 2.88 47.70 -2.36
C ALA A 30 3.82 46.59 -1.88
N ILE A 31 3.89 46.38 -0.55
CA ILE A 31 4.49 45.18 0.01
C ILE A 31 3.55 44.03 -0.37
N SER A 32 3.85 43.41 -1.51
CA SER A 32 3.34 42.09 -1.84
C SER A 32 3.98 41.12 -0.84
N ILE A 33 3.24 40.77 0.21
CA ILE A 33 3.57 39.61 1.03
C ILE A 33 3.33 38.39 0.12
N ARG A 34 4.35 37.99 -0.63
CA ARG A 34 4.42 36.62 -1.12
C ARG A 34 4.59 35.75 0.12
N ARG A 35 3.58 34.93 0.41
CA ARG A 35 3.77 33.72 1.22
C ARG A 35 4.84 32.90 0.51
N ASN A 36 6.08 33.01 0.95
CA ASN A 36 7.07 32.00 0.60
C ASN A 36 6.58 30.72 1.28
N HIS A 37 6.26 29.73 0.44
CA HIS A 37 5.98 28.37 0.85
C HIS A 37 7.14 27.89 1.72
N VAL A 38 6.91 27.78 3.02
CA VAL A 38 7.80 27.03 3.90
C VAL A 38 7.52 25.57 3.59
N VAL A 39 8.48 24.93 2.93
CA VAL A 39 8.48 23.50 2.66
C VAL A 39 8.84 22.81 3.98
N ASP A 40 7.87 22.17 4.63
CA ASP A 40 8.14 21.32 5.79
C ASP A 40 8.68 19.97 5.29
N CYS A 41 10.00 19.86 5.18
CA CYS A 41 10.69 18.60 4.89
C CYS A 41 11.01 17.88 6.21
N ILE A 42 10.47 16.67 6.39
CA ILE A 42 10.99 15.74 7.40
C ILE A 42 12.24 15.08 6.81
N THR A 43 13.38 15.30 7.44
CA THR A 43 14.63 14.60 7.13
C THR A 43 14.81 13.43 8.09
N ALA A 44 14.75 12.20 7.57
CA ALA A 44 15.31 11.04 8.26
C ALA A 44 16.75 10.87 7.77
N SER A 45 17.71 11.34 8.56
CA SER A 45 19.13 11.21 8.25
C SER A 45 19.70 9.93 8.83
N PHE A 46 20.22 9.05 7.98
CA PHE A 46 21.29 8.11 8.36
C PHE A 46 22.60 8.67 7.81
N GLU A 47 23.61 8.82 8.66
CA GLU A 47 24.95 9.25 8.27
C GLU A 47 25.58 8.24 7.31
N SER A 48 25.49 8.48 6.01
CA SER A 48 26.44 7.96 5.04
C SER A 48 26.39 8.77 3.76
N ARG A 49 27.57 9.26 3.35
CA ARG A 49 27.77 10.12 2.18
C ARG A 49 27.45 9.36 0.89
N ARG A 50 26.23 9.51 0.37
CA ARG A 50 25.88 9.45 -1.06
C ARG A 50 24.49 10.05 -1.25
N THR A 51 24.44 11.19 -1.93
CA THR A 51 23.21 11.94 -2.23
C THR A 51 22.37 11.20 -3.26
N ASN A 52 21.32 10.54 -2.81
CA ASN A 52 20.12 10.29 -3.60
C ASN A 52 18.93 10.73 -2.72
N GLU A 53 18.67 12.03 -2.71
CA GLU A 53 17.56 12.64 -1.98
C GLU A 53 16.25 12.32 -2.72
N SER A 54 15.49 11.32 -2.28
CA SER A 54 14.09 11.22 -2.67
C SER A 54 13.31 12.27 -1.88
N ILE A 55 13.18 13.45 -2.48
CA ILE A 55 12.48 14.60 -1.93
C ILE A 55 10.97 14.26 -1.84
N LEU A 56 10.46 14.05 -0.63
CA LEU A 56 9.02 14.01 -0.33
C LEU A 56 8.48 15.45 -0.27
N CYS A 57 8.41 16.13 -1.42
CA CYS A 57 7.86 17.47 -1.51
C CYS A 57 6.32 17.44 -1.59
N ASN A 58 5.67 18.27 -0.78
CA ASN A 58 4.23 18.52 -0.84
C ASN A 58 3.91 19.43 -2.06
N ASP A 59 3.36 18.86 -3.14
CA ASP A 59 2.82 19.64 -4.27
C ASP A 59 1.44 20.16 -3.84
N SER A 60 1.38 21.41 -3.40
CA SER A 60 0.22 22.01 -2.74
C SER A 60 -1.06 21.85 -3.57
N GLY A 61 -1.90 20.88 -3.18
CA GLY A 61 -3.24 20.63 -3.73
C GLY A 61 -3.48 19.22 -4.28
N LYS A 62 -2.45 18.39 -4.50
CA LYS A 62 -2.63 17.00 -4.92
C LYS A 62 -2.53 16.04 -3.73
N PRO A 63 -3.38 15.00 -3.67
CA PRO A 63 -3.26 13.99 -2.63
C PRO A 63 -1.93 13.24 -2.78
N ARG A 64 -1.26 13.00 -1.66
CA ARG A 64 -0.05 12.17 -1.56
C ARG A 64 -0.47 10.71 -1.56
N LEU A 65 -0.23 10.03 -2.67
CA LEU A 65 -0.60 8.64 -2.88
C LEU A 65 0.60 7.72 -2.63
N ALA A 66 0.35 6.47 -2.24
CA ALA A 66 1.39 5.45 -2.21
C ALA A 66 0.82 4.04 -2.43
N TYR A 67 1.64 3.18 -3.01
CA TYR A 67 1.51 1.75 -2.78
C TYR A 67 2.31 1.36 -1.54
N MET A 68 1.77 0.48 -0.70
CA MET A 68 2.46 -0.07 0.46
C MET A 68 2.53 -1.60 0.39
N LEU A 69 3.68 -2.13 0.78
CA LEU A 69 3.97 -3.54 0.97
C LEU A 69 4.59 -3.72 2.36
N TYR A 70 4.78 -4.96 2.81
CA TYR A 70 5.64 -5.26 3.96
C TYR A 70 6.56 -6.44 3.66
N ALA A 71 7.68 -6.49 4.39
CA ALA A 71 8.66 -7.56 4.30
C ALA A 71 9.23 -7.89 5.69
N THR A 72 9.35 -9.19 5.96
CA THR A 72 9.75 -9.74 7.26
C THR A 72 11.03 -10.59 7.17
N ASP A 73 11.50 -10.87 5.96
CA ASP A 73 12.68 -11.68 5.67
C ASP A 73 13.21 -11.42 4.23
N ALA A 74 14.26 -12.13 3.83
CA ALA A 74 14.83 -12.01 2.49
C ALA A 74 13.84 -12.39 1.37
N ARG A 75 13.00 -13.41 1.58
CA ARG A 75 12.04 -13.90 0.59
C ARG A 75 10.96 -12.84 0.33
N THR A 76 10.40 -12.27 1.37
CA THR A 76 9.38 -11.21 1.30
C THR A 76 9.96 -9.89 0.78
N VAL A 77 11.25 -9.59 1.01
CA VAL A 77 11.95 -8.50 0.32
C VAL A 77 12.00 -8.75 -1.19
N CYS A 78 12.36 -9.95 -1.65
CA CYS A 78 12.31 -10.29 -3.07
C CYS A 78 10.90 -10.15 -3.64
N ASN A 79 9.90 -10.71 -2.96
CA ASN A 79 8.50 -10.59 -3.38
C ASN A 79 8.08 -9.12 -3.52
N ALA A 80 8.51 -8.25 -2.60
CA ALA A 80 8.24 -6.81 -2.69
C ALA A 80 8.92 -6.16 -3.91
N VAL A 81 10.14 -6.56 -4.26
CA VAL A 81 10.83 -6.12 -5.49
C VAL A 81 10.06 -6.54 -6.74
N ILE A 82 9.63 -7.81 -6.82
CA ILE A 82 8.85 -8.33 -7.94
C ILE A 82 7.51 -7.59 -8.07
N MET A 83 6.79 -7.44 -6.95
CA MET A 83 5.50 -6.71 -6.93
C MET A 83 5.68 -5.26 -7.38
N ALA A 84 6.72 -4.58 -6.91
CA ALA A 84 7.00 -3.21 -7.31
C ALA A 84 7.30 -3.09 -8.80
N HIS A 85 8.08 -4.01 -9.36
CA HIS A 85 8.33 -4.11 -10.79
C HIS A 85 7.02 -4.25 -11.57
N ASN A 86 6.14 -5.16 -11.14
CA ASN A 86 4.86 -5.42 -11.82
C ASN A 86 3.90 -4.24 -11.74
N ILE A 87 3.82 -3.54 -10.59
CA ILE A 87 3.04 -2.29 -10.45
C ILE A 87 3.53 -1.24 -11.47
N ARG A 88 4.86 -1.07 -11.62
CA ARG A 88 5.43 -0.14 -12.60
C ARG A 88 5.14 -0.57 -14.04
N LYS A 89 5.28 -1.86 -14.35
CA LYS A 89 4.99 -2.45 -15.67
C LYS A 89 3.54 -2.21 -16.09
N LEU A 90 2.61 -2.15 -15.13
CA LEU A 90 1.19 -1.85 -15.36
C LEU A 90 0.86 -0.35 -15.43
N GLY A 91 1.86 0.52 -15.43
CA GLY A 91 1.70 1.94 -15.76
C GLY A 91 1.59 2.90 -14.58
N THR A 92 1.74 2.44 -13.32
CA THR A 92 1.75 3.34 -12.17
C THR A 92 2.95 4.30 -12.23
N PRO A 93 2.75 5.63 -12.29
CA PRO A 93 3.82 6.58 -12.54
C PRO A 93 4.80 6.68 -11.36
N PRO A 94 6.09 6.99 -11.58
CA PRO A 94 7.09 7.15 -10.53
C PRO A 94 6.71 8.17 -9.45
N SER A 95 5.82 9.13 -9.75
CA SER A 95 5.28 10.10 -8.80
C SER A 95 4.44 9.50 -7.69
N ILE A 96 3.93 8.27 -7.87
CA ILE A 96 3.29 7.49 -6.82
C ILE A 96 4.37 6.54 -6.27
N PRO A 97 4.94 6.79 -5.08
CA PRO A 97 5.96 5.92 -4.49
C PRO A 97 5.40 4.53 -4.18
N ILE A 98 6.28 3.55 -4.27
CA ILE A 98 6.06 2.21 -3.73
C ILE A 98 6.90 2.12 -2.47
N VAL A 99 6.24 1.88 -1.35
CA VAL A 99 6.84 1.84 -0.02
C VAL A 99 6.79 0.41 0.48
N THR A 100 7.88 -0.07 1.08
CA THR A 100 7.90 -1.36 1.78
C THR A 100 8.26 -1.13 3.24
N LEU A 101 7.36 -1.51 4.13
CA LEU A 101 7.66 -1.59 5.56
C LEU A 101 8.50 -2.84 5.80
N VAL A 102 9.73 -2.67 6.26
CA VAL A 102 10.65 -3.77 6.49
C VAL A 102 10.98 -3.86 7.97
N VAL A 103 10.88 -5.06 8.54
CA VAL A 103 11.25 -5.28 9.93
C VAL A 103 12.74 -5.01 10.16
N ASP A 104 13.05 -4.48 11.33
CA ASP A 104 14.40 -4.09 11.75
C ASP A 104 15.38 -5.26 11.93
N ASP A 105 14.89 -6.50 11.99
CA ASP A 105 15.70 -7.71 12.01
C ASP A 105 16.11 -8.24 10.61
N VAL A 106 15.66 -7.63 9.50
CA VAL A 106 16.20 -7.92 8.17
C VAL A 106 17.59 -7.28 8.01
N PRO A 107 18.64 -8.03 7.59
CA PRO A 107 19.97 -7.46 7.39
C PRO A 107 19.98 -6.28 6.40
N ALA A 108 20.72 -5.22 6.72
CA ALA A 108 20.79 -4.00 5.89
C ALA A 108 21.17 -4.28 4.42
N ALA A 109 22.02 -5.27 4.15
CA ALA A 109 22.40 -5.67 2.80
C ALA A 109 21.22 -6.25 1.99
N ILE A 110 20.25 -6.86 2.66
CA ILE A 110 19.00 -7.36 2.07
C ILE A 110 18.02 -6.19 1.90
N VAL A 111 17.89 -5.30 2.89
CA VAL A 111 17.07 -4.08 2.78
C VAL A 111 17.50 -3.20 1.61
N GLN A 112 18.80 -3.12 1.34
CA GLN A 112 19.38 -2.37 0.21
C GLN A 112 18.77 -2.79 -1.14
N ARG A 113 18.33 -4.05 -1.29
CA ARG A 113 17.67 -4.55 -2.51
C ARG A 113 16.38 -3.80 -2.84
N LEU A 114 15.65 -3.34 -1.83
CA LEU A 114 14.45 -2.52 -2.02
C LEU A 114 14.84 -1.17 -2.63
N THR A 115 15.81 -0.48 -2.03
CA THR A 115 16.25 0.84 -2.50
C THR A 115 16.91 0.78 -3.88
N ASP A 116 17.66 -0.29 -4.18
CA ASP A 116 18.23 -0.53 -5.51
C ASP A 116 17.13 -0.69 -6.58
N ALA A 117 15.97 -1.21 -6.20
CA ALA A 117 14.78 -1.33 -7.05
C ALA A 117 13.91 -0.05 -7.10
N GLY A 118 14.36 1.06 -6.51
CA GLY A 118 13.60 2.32 -6.47
C GLY A 118 12.41 2.31 -5.50
N ILE A 119 12.40 1.38 -4.53
CA ILE A 119 11.39 1.28 -3.48
C ILE A 119 11.83 2.09 -2.27
N VAL A 120 10.89 2.80 -1.63
CA VAL A 120 11.12 3.45 -0.35
C VAL A 120 11.05 2.41 0.76
N ALA A 121 12.19 2.04 1.34
CA ALA A 121 12.26 1.12 2.47
C ALA A 121 12.08 1.89 3.78
N ILE A 122 11.10 1.51 4.60
CA ILE A 122 10.85 2.11 5.92
C ILE A 122 11.05 1.03 6.98
N PRO A 123 12.06 1.17 7.86
CA PRO A 123 12.25 0.23 8.96
C PRO A 123 11.11 0.36 9.97
N VAL A 124 10.61 -0.78 10.44
CA VAL A 124 9.57 -0.86 11.47
C VAL A 124 9.90 -1.96 12.48
N ALA A 125 9.43 -1.82 13.71
CA ALA A 125 9.64 -2.87 14.71
C ALA A 125 8.81 -4.12 14.36
N HIS A 126 9.43 -5.30 14.42
CA HIS A 126 8.74 -6.56 14.18
C HIS A 126 7.55 -6.75 15.14
N TRP A 127 6.33 -6.89 14.62
CA TRP A 127 5.13 -7.13 15.44
C TRP A 127 4.71 -8.60 15.35
N LYS A 128 4.76 -9.29 16.49
CA LYS A 128 4.29 -10.68 16.67
C LYS A 128 3.37 -10.76 17.89
N GLN A 129 2.44 -11.71 17.90
CA GLN A 129 1.61 -11.96 19.07
C GLN A 129 2.44 -12.70 20.13
N ALA A 130 2.40 -12.21 21.38
CA ALA A 130 3.06 -12.89 22.48
C ALA A 130 2.46 -14.29 22.70
N GLY A 131 3.31 -15.30 22.90
CA GLY A 131 2.90 -16.68 23.14
C GLY A 131 2.64 -17.52 21.89
N VAL A 132 2.66 -16.92 20.69
CA VAL A 132 2.60 -17.67 19.43
C VAL A 132 4.01 -18.15 19.04
N PRO A 133 4.20 -19.43 18.67
CA PRO A 133 5.50 -19.95 18.25
C PRO A 133 6.09 -19.19 17.06
N SER A 134 7.42 -18.99 17.07
CA SER A 134 8.13 -18.24 16.01
C SER A 134 8.12 -18.93 14.63
N ASN A 135 7.73 -20.19 14.56
CA ASN A 135 7.59 -20.96 13.32
C ASN A 135 6.13 -21.09 12.85
N ALA A 136 5.17 -20.46 13.53
CA ALA A 136 3.79 -20.42 13.07
C ALA A 136 3.69 -19.62 11.76
N GLU A 137 2.86 -20.10 10.83
CA GLU A 137 2.81 -19.62 9.44
C GLU A 137 2.60 -18.10 9.33
N TRP A 138 1.75 -17.53 10.19
CA TRP A 138 1.37 -16.12 10.15
C TRP A 138 1.93 -15.31 11.32
N VAL A 139 2.92 -15.82 12.05
CA VAL A 139 3.45 -15.18 13.27
C VAL A 139 3.88 -13.73 13.06
N SER A 140 4.40 -13.41 11.87
CA SER A 140 4.89 -12.08 11.52
C SER A 140 3.83 -11.18 10.87
N SER A 141 2.63 -11.70 10.62
CA SER A 141 1.62 -11.02 9.81
C SER A 141 1.10 -9.75 10.49
N LEU A 142 1.14 -9.65 11.83
CA LEU A 142 0.78 -8.43 12.56
C LEU A 142 1.66 -7.23 12.18
N THR A 143 2.88 -7.44 11.69
CA THR A 143 3.74 -6.36 11.18
C THR A 143 3.05 -5.55 10.09
N LYS A 144 2.22 -6.19 9.26
CA LYS A 144 1.38 -5.56 8.24
C LYS A 144 0.52 -4.43 8.81
N LEU A 145 0.00 -4.56 10.02
CA LEU A 145 -0.89 -3.57 10.62
C LEU A 145 -0.22 -2.20 10.81
N ARG A 146 1.12 -2.15 10.77
CA ARG A 146 1.87 -0.89 10.78
C ARG A 146 1.64 -0.04 9.55
N ILE A 147 1.08 -0.55 8.45
CA ILE A 147 0.69 0.27 7.29
C ILE A 147 -0.29 1.39 7.66
N PHE A 148 -1.05 1.22 8.74
CA PHE A 148 -1.99 2.22 9.24
C PHE A 148 -1.33 3.37 10.02
N GLU A 149 -0.04 3.27 10.40
CA GLU A 149 0.69 4.40 11.00
C GLU A 149 0.74 5.57 10.00
N ALA A 150 0.46 6.78 10.47
CA ALA A 150 0.47 7.99 9.67
C ALA A 150 1.90 8.30 9.20
N ARG A 151 2.12 8.17 7.90
CA ARG A 151 3.41 8.45 7.24
C ARG A 151 3.36 9.59 6.24
N GLY A 152 2.33 10.44 6.37
CA GLY A 152 2.12 11.53 5.43
C GLY A 152 1.71 11.05 4.04
N TYR A 153 0.82 10.06 3.98
CA TYR A 153 0.09 9.74 2.76
C TYR A 153 -1.38 10.02 2.99
N ASP A 154 -2.05 10.55 1.97
CA ASP A 154 -3.46 10.89 2.02
C ASP A 154 -4.32 9.72 1.57
N LYS A 155 -3.80 8.86 0.67
CA LYS A 155 -4.42 7.57 0.32
C LYS A 155 -3.38 6.51 -0.04
N VAL A 156 -3.59 5.30 0.44
CA VAL A 156 -2.69 4.16 0.28
C VAL A 156 -3.44 3.00 -0.36
N ILE A 157 -2.81 2.34 -1.32
CA ILE A 157 -3.17 0.99 -1.76
C ILE A 157 -2.11 0.04 -1.19
N TYR A 158 -2.55 -0.90 -0.37
CA TYR A 158 -1.70 -1.95 0.17
C TYR A 158 -1.92 -3.26 -0.56
N LEU A 159 -0.85 -4.02 -0.77
CA LEU A 159 -0.89 -5.39 -1.28
C LEU A 159 0.00 -6.31 -0.42
N ASP A 160 -0.46 -7.52 -0.13
CA ASP A 160 0.46 -8.59 0.25
C ASP A 160 1.39 -8.88 -0.95
N SER A 161 2.69 -9.05 -0.69
CA SER A 161 3.71 -9.18 -1.74
C SER A 161 3.77 -10.57 -2.38
N ASP A 162 3.11 -11.55 -1.78
CA ASP A 162 2.97 -12.93 -2.27
C ASP A 162 1.77 -13.09 -3.21
N ALA A 163 1.73 -12.20 -4.21
CA ALA A 163 0.71 -12.18 -5.24
C ALA A 163 1.31 -11.76 -6.60
N VAL A 164 0.54 -11.98 -7.68
CA VAL A 164 0.82 -11.40 -9.00
C VAL A 164 -0.29 -10.45 -9.36
N ILE A 165 0.07 -9.19 -9.56
CA ILE A 165 -0.82 -8.16 -10.09
C ILE A 165 -0.88 -8.27 -11.62
N GLN A 166 -2.08 -8.40 -12.18
CA GLN A 166 -2.35 -8.58 -13.60
C GLN A 166 -2.88 -7.30 -14.26
N ARG A 167 -3.41 -6.37 -13.46
CA ARG A 167 -4.04 -5.13 -13.94
C ARG A 167 -3.72 -3.96 -13.02
N ASN A 168 -3.61 -2.77 -13.59
CA ASN A 168 -3.36 -1.53 -12.84
C ASN A 168 -4.47 -1.30 -11.78
N LEU A 169 -4.08 -0.86 -10.58
CA LEU A 169 -4.98 -0.60 -9.45
C LEU A 169 -5.12 0.89 -9.13
N ASP A 170 -4.54 1.81 -9.91
CA ASP A 170 -4.49 3.24 -9.60
C ASP A 170 -5.87 3.88 -9.53
N HIS A 171 -6.88 3.29 -10.19
CA HIS A 171 -8.27 3.74 -10.07
C HIS A 171 -8.80 3.62 -8.64
N LEU A 172 -8.22 2.77 -7.80
CA LEU A 172 -8.60 2.64 -6.39
C LEU A 172 -8.23 3.86 -5.54
N PHE A 173 -7.27 4.69 -5.98
CA PHE A 173 -6.99 5.96 -5.31
C PHE A 173 -8.16 6.95 -5.38
N TYR A 174 -9.15 6.73 -6.25
CA TYR A 174 -10.35 7.58 -6.38
C TYR A 174 -11.54 7.06 -5.59
N LEU A 175 -11.40 5.94 -4.87
CA LEU A 175 -12.46 5.47 -3.98
C LEU A 175 -12.79 6.52 -2.92
N GLY A 176 -14.07 6.57 -2.52
CA GLY A 176 -14.54 7.44 -1.47
C GLY A 176 -13.99 7.09 -0.09
N ASP A 177 -14.47 7.80 0.93
CA ASP A 177 -14.04 7.60 2.30
C ASP A 177 -14.66 6.33 2.90
N ALA A 178 -13.81 5.53 3.52
CA ALA A 178 -14.14 4.39 4.37
C ALA A 178 -12.98 4.22 5.36
N VAL A 179 -13.17 3.46 6.45
CA VAL A 179 -12.05 3.13 7.35
C VAL A 179 -10.97 2.35 6.60
N LEU A 180 -11.40 1.44 5.72
CA LEU A 180 -10.63 0.75 4.70
C LEU A 180 -11.58 0.19 3.64
N TRP A 181 -11.07 -0.04 2.44
CA TRP A 181 -11.70 -0.87 1.42
C TRP A 181 -10.93 -2.18 1.28
N ALA A 182 -11.64 -3.31 1.15
CA ALA A 182 -11.05 -4.63 1.04
C ALA A 182 -11.92 -5.57 0.19
N PRO A 183 -11.36 -6.56 -0.53
CA PRO A 183 -12.14 -7.59 -1.20
C PRO A 183 -12.77 -8.55 -0.20
N HIS A 184 -13.91 -9.16 -0.53
CA HIS A 184 -14.49 -10.22 0.32
C HIS A 184 -13.53 -11.42 0.43
N ALA A 185 -13.52 -12.05 1.60
CA ALA A 185 -12.91 -13.35 1.81
C ALA A 185 -13.89 -14.45 1.37
N TYR A 186 -14.20 -14.53 0.06
CA TYR A 186 -15.21 -15.46 -0.48
C TYR A 186 -14.90 -16.95 -0.23
N TYR A 187 -13.67 -17.26 0.18
CA TYR A 187 -13.20 -18.58 0.57
C TYR A 187 -13.55 -18.96 2.02
N LEU A 188 -14.17 -18.05 2.77
CA LEU A 188 -14.70 -18.31 4.11
C LEU A 188 -16.24 -18.47 4.06
N PRO A 189 -16.83 -19.24 4.98
CA PRO A 189 -18.29 -19.40 5.05
C PRO A 189 -19.00 -18.11 5.49
N GLU A 190 -18.34 -17.27 6.29
CA GLU A 190 -18.87 -15.97 6.73
C GLU A 190 -18.79 -14.93 5.61
N THR A 191 -19.93 -14.66 4.97
CA THR A 191 -20.02 -13.73 3.83
C THR A 191 -19.68 -12.26 4.14
N TYR A 192 -19.63 -11.90 5.42
CA TYR A 192 -19.27 -10.58 5.93
C TYR A 192 -17.78 -10.43 6.23
N MET A 193 -16.95 -11.44 5.96
CA MET A 193 -15.51 -11.33 6.14
C MET A 193 -14.85 -10.76 4.89
N PHE A 194 -13.82 -9.95 5.09
CA PHE A 194 -12.96 -9.45 4.03
C PHE A 194 -11.55 -10.00 4.15
N GLY A 195 -10.88 -10.16 3.01
CA GLY A 195 -9.47 -10.51 2.95
C GLY A 195 -8.61 -9.27 3.19
N SER A 196 -7.51 -9.43 3.92
CA SER A 196 -6.57 -8.32 4.16
C SER A 196 -5.50 -8.20 3.06
N THR A 197 -5.58 -8.98 1.99
CA THR A 197 -4.55 -9.10 0.94
C THR A 197 -4.43 -7.89 0.03
N LEU A 198 -5.49 -7.10 -0.09
CA LEU A 198 -5.54 -5.80 -0.74
C LEU A 198 -6.35 -4.86 0.15
N LEU A 199 -5.77 -3.73 0.53
CA LEU A 199 -6.46 -2.72 1.33
C LEU A 199 -6.33 -1.34 0.68
N VAL A 200 -7.38 -0.53 0.72
CA VAL A 200 -7.31 0.89 0.33
C VAL A 200 -7.80 1.75 1.47
N PHE A 201 -6.97 2.68 1.95
CA PHE A 201 -7.31 3.46 3.14
C PHE A 201 -6.60 4.82 3.15
N SER A 202 -7.04 5.71 4.04
CA SER A 202 -6.50 7.05 4.21
C SER A 202 -5.83 7.17 5.59
N PRO A 203 -4.49 7.05 5.70
CA PRO A 203 -3.79 7.12 6.99
C PRO A 203 -3.57 8.56 7.48
N SER A 204 -4.44 9.50 7.10
CA SER A 204 -4.26 10.93 7.39
C SER A 204 -4.30 11.28 8.89
N SER A 205 -4.68 10.32 9.75
CA SER A 205 -4.50 10.37 11.20
C SER A 205 -4.06 9.01 11.74
N ASN A 206 -3.45 8.99 12.94
CA ASN A 206 -3.08 7.76 13.63
C ASN A 206 -4.27 7.02 14.29
N GLN A 207 -5.50 7.54 14.21
CA GLN A 207 -6.64 7.02 14.96
C GLN A 207 -6.94 5.54 14.67
N THR A 208 -6.86 5.13 13.40
CA THR A 208 -7.07 3.72 13.01
C THR A 208 -5.98 2.83 13.60
N PHE A 209 -4.72 3.26 13.52
CA PHE A 209 -3.60 2.52 14.09
C PHE A 209 -3.68 2.43 15.62
N GLU A 210 -4.01 3.51 16.33
CA GLU A 210 -4.21 3.52 17.78
C GLU A 210 -5.36 2.59 18.21
N THR A 211 -6.39 2.46 17.37
CA THR A 211 -7.50 1.52 17.61
C THR A 211 -7.01 0.07 17.49
N ILE A 212 -6.23 -0.22 16.46
CA ILE A 212 -5.61 -1.54 16.25
C ILE A 212 -4.65 -1.88 17.40
N GLU A 213 -3.77 -0.95 17.78
CA GLU A 213 -2.80 -1.12 18.86
C GLU A 213 -3.51 -1.41 20.20
N ARG A 214 -4.59 -0.69 20.50
CA ARG A 214 -5.40 -0.93 21.71
C ARG A 214 -6.04 -2.31 21.71
N ALA A 215 -6.56 -2.78 20.58
CA ALA A 215 -7.12 -4.12 20.46
C ALA A 215 -6.05 -5.20 20.68
N MET A 216 -4.84 -4.95 20.18
CA MET A 216 -3.70 -5.87 20.29
C MET A 216 -2.99 -5.84 21.64
N ALA A 217 -3.26 -4.85 22.51
CA ALA A 217 -2.76 -4.85 23.89
C ALA A 217 -3.33 -6.00 24.72
N THR A 218 -4.57 -6.43 24.41
CA THR A 218 -5.23 -7.59 25.03
C THR A 218 -5.94 -8.41 23.94
N PRO A 219 -5.20 -9.22 23.15
CA PRO A 219 -5.78 -10.04 22.10
C PRO A 219 -6.87 -10.97 22.67
N PRO A 220 -8.04 -11.09 22.02
CA PRO A 220 -9.16 -11.88 22.54
C PRO A 220 -8.91 -13.40 22.48
N ARG A 221 -7.93 -13.84 21.68
CA ARG A 221 -7.57 -15.24 21.44
C ARG A 221 -6.10 -15.37 21.03
N PRO A 222 -5.45 -16.54 21.23
CA PRO A 222 -4.21 -16.87 20.52
C PRO A 222 -4.48 -16.98 19.02
N ASP A 223 -3.42 -17.01 18.20
CA ASP A 223 -3.52 -17.08 16.74
C ASP A 223 -4.37 -15.94 16.16
N TYR A 224 -4.22 -14.74 16.75
CA TYR A 224 -4.94 -13.54 16.34
C TYR A 224 -4.07 -12.74 15.36
N TYR A 225 -4.30 -12.96 14.08
CA TYR A 225 -3.48 -12.43 12.99
C TYR A 225 -4.10 -11.19 12.35
N ASP A 226 -3.38 -10.55 11.42
CA ASP A 226 -3.79 -9.29 10.78
C ASP A 226 -5.24 -9.31 10.24
N MET A 227 -5.65 -10.38 9.55
CA MET A 227 -6.99 -10.50 8.99
C MET A 227 -8.07 -10.58 10.09
N ASP A 228 -7.79 -11.31 11.17
CA ASP A 228 -8.68 -11.42 12.33
C ASP A 228 -8.89 -10.07 13.00
N VAL A 229 -7.79 -9.34 13.23
CA VAL A 229 -7.79 -8.01 13.86
C VAL A 229 -8.64 -7.04 13.08
N LEU A 230 -8.41 -6.98 11.76
CA LEU A 230 -9.12 -6.05 10.91
C LEU A 230 -10.61 -6.40 10.78
N ASN A 231 -10.96 -7.69 10.66
CA ASN A 231 -12.36 -8.10 10.58
C ASN A 231 -13.12 -7.84 11.90
N ASP A 232 -12.53 -8.17 13.05
CA ASP A 232 -13.16 -7.93 14.36
C ASP A 232 -13.44 -6.44 14.59
N LEU A 233 -12.53 -5.56 14.14
CA LEU A 233 -12.66 -4.11 14.32
C LEU A 233 -13.53 -3.42 13.25
N PHE A 234 -13.45 -3.84 11.99
CA PHE A 234 -13.88 -3.01 10.86
C PHE A 234 -14.87 -3.66 9.89
N ARG A 235 -15.27 -4.93 10.07
CA ARG A 235 -16.20 -5.62 9.13
C ARG A 235 -17.53 -4.90 8.89
N THR A 236 -17.99 -4.08 9.83
CA THR A 236 -19.25 -3.32 9.73
C THR A 236 -19.07 -1.90 9.19
N THR A 237 -17.83 -1.43 9.03
CA THR A 237 -17.48 -0.06 8.61
C THR A 237 -16.54 -0.01 7.41
N CYS A 238 -16.06 -1.16 6.92
CA CYS A 238 -15.28 -1.26 5.71
C CYS A 238 -16.13 -1.06 4.44
N GLY A 239 -15.49 -0.58 3.39
CA GLY A 239 -16.01 -0.68 2.03
C GLY A 239 -15.61 -2.01 1.40
N TYR A 240 -16.52 -2.66 0.68
CA TYR A 240 -16.22 -3.94 0.01
C TYR A 240 -15.83 -3.70 -1.45
N LEU A 241 -14.71 -4.30 -1.85
CA LEU A 241 -14.34 -4.47 -3.25
C LEU A 241 -14.95 -5.78 -3.79
N PRO A 242 -15.34 -5.82 -5.07
CA PRO A 242 -15.74 -7.05 -5.73
C PRO A 242 -14.68 -8.17 -5.63
N ASN A 243 -15.12 -9.42 -5.58
CA ASN A 243 -14.24 -10.59 -5.41
C ASN A 243 -13.12 -10.71 -6.47
N HIS A 244 -13.34 -10.23 -7.70
CA HIS A 244 -12.33 -10.30 -8.76
C HIS A 244 -11.13 -9.36 -8.54
N TYR A 245 -11.16 -8.51 -7.52
CA TYR A 245 -9.96 -7.73 -7.17
C TYR A 245 -8.83 -8.62 -6.68
N VAL A 246 -9.13 -9.65 -5.90
CA VAL A 246 -8.14 -10.64 -5.46
C VAL A 246 -8.72 -12.04 -5.54
N VAL A 247 -8.08 -12.89 -6.33
CA VAL A 247 -8.44 -14.31 -6.46
C VAL A 247 -7.31 -15.17 -5.95
N LEU A 248 -7.61 -16.10 -5.05
CA LEU A 248 -6.63 -17.04 -4.55
C LEU A 248 -6.23 -18.03 -5.65
N THR A 249 -4.95 -18.38 -5.75
CA THR A 249 -4.46 -19.26 -6.83
C THR A 249 -5.18 -20.60 -6.92
N TYR A 250 -5.52 -21.22 -5.78
CA TYR A 250 -6.25 -22.48 -5.77
C TYR A 250 -7.74 -22.35 -6.16
N THR A 251 -8.28 -21.14 -6.20
CA THR A 251 -9.68 -20.87 -6.61
C THR A 251 -9.78 -20.34 -8.04
N ILE A 252 -8.66 -20.23 -8.76
CA ILE A 252 -8.70 -19.86 -10.19
C ILE A 252 -9.53 -20.90 -10.96
N VAL A 253 -9.43 -22.17 -10.56
CA VAL A 253 -10.19 -23.30 -11.12
C VAL A 253 -11.68 -23.29 -10.79
N ASP A 254 -12.14 -22.44 -9.88
CA ASP A 254 -13.55 -22.42 -9.49
C ASP A 254 -14.42 -21.88 -10.62
N ASP A 255 -15.61 -22.48 -10.78
CA ASP A 255 -16.63 -22.08 -11.77
C ASP A 255 -17.44 -20.85 -11.33
N ALA A 256 -17.11 -20.27 -10.17
CA ALA A 256 -17.71 -19.01 -9.73
C ALA A 256 -17.48 -17.91 -10.76
N THR A 257 -18.54 -17.19 -11.15
CA THR A 257 -18.46 -16.12 -12.14
C THR A 257 -18.60 -14.72 -11.58
N TRP A 258 -19.10 -14.52 -10.36
CA TRP A 258 -19.25 -13.21 -9.69
C TRP A 258 -19.80 -12.10 -10.59
N SER A 259 -20.93 -12.38 -11.24
CA SER A 259 -21.62 -11.47 -12.18
C SER A 259 -20.95 -11.24 -13.54
N PHE A 260 -19.82 -11.89 -13.82
CA PHE A 260 -19.29 -12.01 -15.17
C PHE A 260 -20.07 -13.07 -15.97
N THR A 261 -20.05 -12.98 -17.30
CA THR A 261 -20.74 -13.90 -18.20
C THR A 261 -20.12 -15.30 -18.22
N SER A 262 -18.84 -15.41 -17.85
CA SER A 262 -18.12 -16.70 -17.80
C SER A 262 -16.94 -16.66 -16.82
N LYS A 263 -16.43 -17.84 -16.46
CA LYS A 263 -15.17 -18.00 -15.71
C LYS A 263 -13.98 -17.37 -16.44
N ALA A 264 -13.91 -17.54 -17.76
CA ALA A 264 -12.88 -16.93 -18.59
C ALA A 264 -12.92 -15.38 -18.51
N GLU A 265 -14.11 -14.79 -18.54
CA GLU A 265 -14.27 -13.35 -18.37
C GLU A 265 -13.90 -12.89 -16.95
N ARG A 266 -14.28 -13.65 -15.90
CA ARG A 266 -13.84 -13.38 -14.53
C ARG A 266 -12.31 -13.37 -14.43
N ILE A 267 -11.65 -14.38 -14.99
CA ILE A 267 -10.20 -14.50 -14.98
C ILE A 267 -9.56 -13.30 -15.70
N LEU A 268 -10.04 -12.93 -16.89
CA LEU A 268 -9.55 -11.79 -17.67
C LEU A 268 -9.70 -10.45 -16.93
N ASN A 269 -10.75 -10.32 -16.11
CA ASN A 269 -11.03 -9.14 -15.32
C ASN A 269 -10.44 -9.20 -13.90
N THR A 270 -9.70 -10.24 -13.54
CA THR A 270 -9.07 -10.34 -12.23
C THR A 270 -7.88 -9.38 -12.13
N TYR A 271 -7.79 -8.62 -11.03
CA TYR A 271 -6.68 -7.66 -10.84
C TYR A 271 -5.44 -8.29 -10.21
N VAL A 272 -5.64 -9.18 -9.24
CA VAL A 272 -4.55 -9.78 -8.47
C VAL A 272 -4.83 -11.26 -8.24
N HIS A 273 -3.83 -12.10 -8.48
CA HIS A 273 -3.84 -13.50 -8.03
C HIS A 273 -2.94 -13.64 -6.80
N HIS A 274 -3.54 -13.93 -5.65
CA HIS A 274 -2.79 -14.13 -4.41
C HIS A 274 -2.36 -15.59 -4.30
N PHE A 275 -1.06 -15.84 -4.15
CA PHE A 275 -0.55 -17.20 -4.00
C PHE A 275 -1.07 -17.77 -2.68
N SER A 276 -2.00 -18.70 -2.71
CA SER A 276 -2.51 -19.34 -1.50
C SER A 276 -2.41 -20.86 -1.64
N PRO A 277 -1.97 -21.55 -0.58
CA PRO A 277 -1.92 -23.00 -0.60
C PRO A 277 -3.33 -23.58 -0.66
N GLY A 278 -3.51 -24.66 -1.43
CA GLY A 278 -4.80 -25.33 -1.58
C GLY A 278 -4.84 -26.21 -2.83
N LEU A 279 -5.61 -27.29 -2.83
CA LEU A 279 -5.67 -28.24 -3.96
C LEU A 279 -4.29 -28.77 -4.40
N GLY A 280 -3.32 -28.93 -3.48
CA GLY A 280 -1.96 -29.34 -3.83
C GLY A 280 -1.07 -28.24 -4.42
N ILE A 281 -1.60 -27.01 -4.55
CA ILE A 281 -0.85 -25.81 -4.91
C ILE A 281 -0.16 -25.27 -3.67
N PHE A 282 1.11 -24.88 -3.82
CA PHE A 282 1.88 -24.19 -2.79
C PHE A 282 2.32 -22.80 -3.30
N LYS A 283 2.88 -21.99 -2.38
CA LYS A 283 3.55 -20.74 -2.75
C LYS A 283 4.65 -21.04 -3.79
N PRO A 284 4.97 -20.12 -4.72
CA PRO A 284 5.93 -20.39 -5.79
C PRO A 284 7.30 -20.87 -5.32
N TRP A 285 7.80 -20.35 -4.20
CA TRP A 285 9.08 -20.74 -3.59
C TRP A 285 9.05 -22.10 -2.87
N ASN A 286 7.86 -22.69 -2.71
CA ASN A 286 7.65 -24.02 -2.15
C ASN A 286 7.17 -25.04 -3.21
N THR A 287 6.94 -24.59 -4.44
CA THR A 287 6.49 -25.44 -5.55
C THR A 287 7.70 -25.83 -6.40
N PRO A 288 7.92 -27.13 -6.67
CA PRO A 288 8.96 -27.56 -7.60
C PRO A 288 8.74 -26.99 -8.99
N ARG A 289 9.77 -26.35 -9.58
CA ARG A 289 9.69 -25.76 -10.94
C ARG A 289 9.34 -26.77 -12.03
N SER A 290 9.63 -28.06 -11.81
CA SER A 290 9.27 -29.17 -12.70
C SER A 290 7.76 -29.36 -12.88
N ILE A 291 6.92 -28.69 -12.08
CA ILE A 291 5.47 -28.65 -12.31
C ILE A 291 5.11 -28.08 -13.70
N LEU A 292 5.98 -27.26 -14.30
CA LEU A 292 5.79 -26.73 -15.65
C LEU A 292 5.98 -27.77 -16.74
N ASP A 293 6.72 -28.86 -16.47
CA ASP A 293 6.97 -29.93 -17.42
C ASP A 293 5.73 -30.80 -17.65
N HIS A 294 4.84 -30.85 -16.64
CA HIS A 294 3.65 -31.69 -16.63
C HIS A 294 2.45 -30.89 -16.15
N ARG A 295 1.81 -30.16 -17.08
CA ARG A 295 0.58 -29.40 -16.79
C ARG A 295 -0.60 -30.36 -16.69
N GLU A 296 -1.09 -30.62 -15.48
CA GLU A 296 -2.34 -31.35 -15.25
C GLU A 296 -3.55 -30.51 -15.70
N ALA A 297 -4.51 -31.18 -16.35
CA ALA A 297 -5.76 -30.59 -16.82
C ALA A 297 -6.73 -30.18 -15.70
N SER A 298 -6.47 -30.62 -14.46
CA SER A 298 -7.21 -30.26 -13.24
C SER A 298 -6.97 -28.80 -12.83
N TYR A 299 -5.86 -28.19 -13.26
CA TYR A 299 -5.55 -26.79 -12.99
C TYR A 299 -5.82 -25.90 -14.19
N GLU A 300 -6.11 -24.62 -13.92
CA GLU A 300 -6.25 -23.62 -14.97
C GLU A 300 -4.89 -23.34 -15.64
N PRO A 301 -4.80 -23.23 -16.98
CA PRO A 301 -3.54 -22.90 -17.66
C PRO A 301 -2.85 -21.66 -17.09
N LEU A 302 -3.63 -20.66 -16.70
CA LEU A 302 -3.14 -19.42 -16.09
C LEU A 302 -2.33 -19.68 -14.81
N PHE A 303 -2.66 -20.71 -14.03
CA PHE A 303 -1.91 -21.03 -12.81
C PHE A 303 -0.43 -21.33 -13.11
N TYR A 304 -0.14 -22.06 -14.19
CA TYR A 304 1.24 -22.33 -14.60
C TYR A 304 1.92 -21.08 -15.16
N ASP A 305 1.16 -20.24 -15.87
CA ASP A 305 1.70 -19.03 -16.48
C ASP A 305 2.09 -18.00 -15.42
N ILE A 306 1.31 -17.83 -14.35
CA ILE A 306 1.69 -16.96 -13.22
C ILE A 306 2.85 -17.51 -12.39
N LEU A 307 3.02 -18.84 -12.31
CA LEU A 307 4.20 -19.45 -11.68
C LEU A 307 5.46 -19.20 -12.51
N ALA A 308 5.38 -19.42 -13.82
CA ALA A 308 6.46 -19.12 -14.74
C ALA A 308 6.85 -17.63 -14.68
N GLU A 309 5.88 -16.71 -14.72
CA GLU A 309 6.13 -15.27 -14.59
C GLU A 309 6.82 -14.94 -13.26
N TYR A 310 6.37 -15.52 -12.15
CA TYR A 310 7.03 -15.31 -10.84
C TYR A 310 8.49 -15.78 -10.86
N TRP A 311 8.78 -16.96 -11.39
CA TRP A 311 10.14 -17.51 -11.40
C TRP A 311 11.07 -16.77 -12.36
N ASP A 312 10.58 -16.33 -13.52
CA ASP A 312 11.36 -15.49 -14.43
C ASP A 312 11.76 -14.17 -13.75
N HIS A 313 10.84 -13.56 -13.00
CA HIS A 313 11.10 -12.36 -12.22
C HIS A 313 12.03 -12.61 -11.03
N GLU A 314 11.87 -13.72 -10.31
CA GLU A 314 12.78 -14.14 -9.24
C GLU A 314 14.21 -14.32 -9.76
N ASP A 315 14.39 -15.00 -10.89
CA ASP A 315 15.70 -15.22 -11.49
C ASP A 315 16.35 -13.90 -11.92
N ALA A 316 15.56 -13.00 -12.51
CA ALA A 316 16.05 -11.71 -13.01
C ALA A 316 16.40 -10.72 -11.89
N MET A 317 15.62 -10.67 -10.82
CA MET A 317 15.69 -9.60 -9.81
C MET A 317 16.19 -10.07 -8.44
N CYS A 318 16.11 -11.37 -8.17
CA CYS A 318 16.36 -11.97 -6.86
C CYS A 318 17.37 -13.11 -6.88
N ALA A 319 18.25 -13.21 -7.89
CA ALA A 319 19.32 -14.21 -7.92
C ALA A 319 20.18 -14.25 -6.64
N TRP A 320 20.25 -13.13 -5.90
CA TRP A 320 20.92 -13.01 -4.61
C TRP A 320 20.29 -13.84 -3.48
N LEU A 321 19.04 -14.30 -3.61
CA LEU A 321 18.43 -15.22 -2.65
C LEU A 321 19.13 -16.58 -2.64
N GLN A 322 19.54 -17.06 -3.82
CA GLN A 322 20.20 -18.35 -3.97
C GLN A 322 21.68 -18.30 -3.51
N ALA A 323 22.30 -17.12 -3.56
CA ALA A 323 23.69 -16.91 -3.18
C ALA A 323 23.96 -16.95 -1.66
N GLY A 324 22.91 -16.93 -0.82
CA GLY A 324 23.01 -16.96 0.65
C GLY A 324 23.06 -18.36 1.27
N HIS A 325 23.04 -19.42 0.47
CA HIS A 325 23.15 -20.82 0.92
C HIS A 325 24.56 -21.41 0.74
N GLY A 326 25.57 -20.57 0.47
CA GLY A 326 26.98 -20.95 0.34
C GLY A 326 27.81 -20.51 1.54
#